data_AF-K0B206-F1
#
_entry.id   AF-K0B206-F1
#
_cell.length_a   1.000
_cell.length_b   1.000
_cell.length_c   1.000
_cell.angle_alpha   90.00
_cell.angle_beta   90.00
_cell.angle_gamma   90.00
#
_symmetry.space_group_name_H-M   'P 1'
#
loop_
_entity.id
_entity.type
_entity.pdbx_description
1 polymer ?
#
loop_
_entity_poly.entity_id
_entity_poly.type
_entity_poly.pdbx_seq_one_letter_code
_entity_poly.pdbx_strand_id
1 'polypeptide(L)'
;METSFFDKLKPYKPEQYSSNITLDKLVTVGLLKLDEAKIEKSFDNVVVILHKLFPEKFSLITYPQYPDSIRVDNTLRLDAKKHSKYLTGNRVQGYELTSLGKITAEDTLVQLSSSNSRIVNKISGTQRNRATRAIGGVSNSDAFKKYSTKQFKEINRFDVCSFLHGTLETDNEKLLANLKVLKRFAKDIGTLKEFEDISKQTLEFFDYIEKNWEEYSHD
;
A
#
# COMPACT_ATOMS: atom_id res chain seq x y z
N MET A 1 -33.95 -8.70 9.61
CA MET A 1 -32.81 -9.47 9.10
C MET A 1 -31.71 -9.38 10.14
N GLU A 2 -31.21 -10.51 10.63
CA GLU A 2 -30.07 -10.51 11.54
C GLU A 2 -28.84 -9.96 10.83
N THR A 3 -28.12 -9.06 11.48
CA THR A 3 -26.86 -8.48 11.00
C THR A 3 -25.79 -9.59 10.97
N SER A 4 -25.17 -9.83 9.82
CA SER A 4 -24.18 -10.91 9.67
C SER A 4 -22.95 -10.64 10.54
N PHE A 5 -22.16 -11.68 10.87
CA PHE A 5 -20.90 -11.52 11.61
C PHE A 5 -19.99 -10.45 10.98
N PHE A 6 -19.88 -10.47 9.64
CA PHE A 6 -19.03 -9.56 8.90
C PHE A 6 -19.50 -8.09 8.96
N ASP A 7 -20.81 -7.86 9.15
CA ASP A 7 -21.38 -6.52 9.27
C ASP A 7 -21.11 -5.88 10.64
N LYS A 8 -20.81 -6.69 11.66
CA LYS A 8 -20.49 -6.23 13.02
C LYS A 8 -19.01 -5.90 13.20
N LEU A 9 -18.16 -6.26 12.24
CA LEU A 9 -16.72 -6.01 12.32
C LEU A 9 -16.43 -4.52 12.22
N LYS A 10 -15.58 -4.03 13.11
CA LYS A 10 -15.04 -2.67 13.05
C LYS A 10 -13.63 -2.73 12.47
N PRO A 11 -13.32 -1.95 11.42
CA PRO A 11 -11.96 -1.88 10.91
C PRO A 11 -11.03 -1.32 11.98
N TYR A 12 -9.80 -1.84 12.04
CA TYR A 12 -8.73 -1.19 12.78
C TYR A 12 -8.37 0.11 12.08
N LYS A 13 -7.91 1.10 12.85
CA LYS A 13 -7.36 2.32 12.27
C LYS A 13 -6.03 2.01 11.60
N PRO A 14 -5.73 2.60 10.42
CA PRO A 14 -4.47 2.43 9.71
C PRO A 14 -3.23 2.46 10.61
N GLU A 15 -3.14 3.46 11.49
CA GLU A 15 -1.96 3.67 12.36
C GLU A 15 -1.65 2.48 13.27
N GLN A 16 -2.66 1.65 13.58
CA GLN A 16 -2.51 0.47 14.42
C GLN A 16 -1.76 -0.67 13.72
N TYR A 17 -1.78 -0.72 12.38
CA TYR A 17 -1.16 -1.78 11.58
C TYR A 17 -0.30 -1.29 10.41
N SER A 18 -0.09 0.03 10.31
CA SER A 18 0.89 0.63 9.40
C SER A 18 2.33 0.51 9.92
N SER A 19 2.51 0.20 11.21
CA SER A 19 3.80 -0.10 11.82
C SER A 19 4.30 -1.52 11.47
N ASN A 20 5.40 -2.01 12.08
CA ASN A 20 6.11 -3.28 11.79
C ASN A 20 5.29 -4.59 11.87
N ILE A 21 3.97 -4.56 11.74
CA ILE A 21 3.09 -5.72 11.62
C ILE A 21 3.04 -6.15 10.16
N THR A 22 3.48 -7.37 9.92
CA THR A 22 3.56 -7.98 8.60
C THR A 22 2.21 -8.58 8.19
N LEU A 23 2.01 -8.83 6.89
CA LEU A 23 0.72 -9.31 6.38
C LEU A 23 0.31 -10.67 6.95
N ASP A 24 1.28 -11.59 7.09
CA ASP A 24 1.12 -12.90 7.73
C ASP A 24 0.62 -12.77 9.17
N LYS A 25 1.14 -11.81 9.95
CA LYS A 25 0.61 -11.52 11.30
C LYS A 25 -0.83 -10.98 11.28
N LEU A 26 -1.17 -10.13 10.31
CA LEU A 26 -2.56 -9.67 10.16
C LEU A 26 -3.49 -10.82 9.75
N VAL A 27 -3.00 -11.74 8.91
CA VAL A 27 -3.73 -12.95 8.53
C VAL A 27 -4.06 -13.81 9.75
N THR A 28 -3.13 -13.98 10.70
CA THR A 28 -3.41 -14.80 11.89
C THR A 28 -4.54 -14.24 12.74
N VAL A 29 -4.64 -12.91 12.86
CA VAL A 29 -5.76 -12.24 13.55
C VAL A 29 -7.09 -12.50 12.84
N GLY A 30 -7.12 -12.44 11.51
CA GLY A 30 -8.31 -12.77 10.73
C GLY A 30 -8.75 -14.22 10.94
N LEU A 31 -7.82 -15.17 10.88
CA LEU A 31 -8.12 -16.58 11.12
C LEU A 31 -8.60 -16.85 12.55
N LEU A 32 -7.98 -16.22 13.56
CA LEU A 32 -8.40 -16.34 14.94
C LEU A 32 -9.84 -15.87 15.14
N LYS A 33 -10.22 -14.72 14.54
CA LYS A 33 -11.59 -14.20 14.65
C LYS A 33 -12.64 -15.07 13.96
N LEU A 34 -12.29 -15.71 12.84
CA LEU A 34 -13.17 -16.70 12.21
C LEU A 34 -13.34 -17.94 13.11
N ASP A 35 -12.25 -18.40 13.73
CA ASP A 35 -12.25 -19.54 14.66
C ASP A 35 -13.14 -19.27 15.89
N GLU A 36 -12.97 -18.12 16.54
CA GLU A 36 -13.79 -17.68 17.68
C GLU A 36 -15.28 -17.58 17.34
N ALA A 37 -15.59 -17.11 16.12
CA ALA A 37 -16.95 -17.01 15.61
C ALA A 37 -17.51 -18.34 15.08
N LYS A 38 -16.71 -19.42 15.08
CA LYS A 38 -17.03 -20.73 14.50
C LYS A 38 -17.44 -20.65 13.02
N ILE A 39 -16.81 -19.73 12.28
CA ILE A 39 -16.99 -19.56 10.84
C ILE A 39 -15.88 -20.33 10.12
N GLU A 40 -16.23 -20.99 9.03
CA GLU A 40 -15.27 -21.71 8.19
C GLU A 40 -14.17 -20.79 7.69
N LYS A 41 -12.91 -21.22 7.82
CA LYS A 41 -11.71 -20.49 7.35
C LYS A 41 -11.44 -20.76 5.87
N SER A 42 -12.50 -20.68 5.07
CA SER A 42 -12.43 -20.76 3.61
C SER A 42 -11.72 -19.53 3.03
N PHE A 43 -11.18 -19.65 1.82
CA PHE A 43 -10.48 -18.53 1.18
C PHE A 43 -11.35 -17.27 1.09
N ASP A 44 -12.63 -17.42 0.73
CA ASP A 44 -13.56 -16.30 0.57
C ASP A 44 -13.83 -15.60 1.91
N ASN A 45 -14.05 -16.35 2.99
CA ASN A 45 -14.23 -15.78 4.33
C ASN A 45 -12.97 -15.07 4.82
N VAL A 46 -11.79 -15.61 4.52
CA VAL A 46 -10.50 -14.98 4.84
C VAL A 46 -10.31 -13.69 4.06
N VAL A 47 -10.65 -13.66 2.77
CA VAL A 47 -10.59 -12.43 1.96
C VAL A 47 -11.49 -11.34 2.55
N VAL A 48 -12.75 -11.69 2.88
CA VAL A 48 -13.71 -10.73 3.44
C VAL A 48 -13.26 -10.23 4.80
N ILE A 49 -12.85 -11.11 5.71
CA ILE A 49 -12.48 -10.68 7.06
C ILE A 49 -11.24 -9.77 7.06
N LEU A 50 -10.23 -10.09 6.24
CA LEU A 50 -9.01 -9.28 6.18
C LEU A 50 -9.26 -7.90 5.56
N HIS A 51 -10.09 -7.84 4.54
CA HIS A 51 -10.51 -6.56 3.96
C HIS A 51 -11.31 -5.72 4.96
N LYS A 52 -12.23 -6.34 5.72
CA LYS A 52 -13.04 -5.64 6.73
C LYS A 52 -12.21 -5.14 7.92
N LEU A 53 -11.22 -5.92 8.37
CA LEU A 53 -10.39 -5.57 9.53
C LEU A 53 -9.24 -4.62 9.18
N PHE A 54 -8.60 -4.82 8.03
CA PHE A 54 -7.35 -4.15 7.64
C PHE A 54 -7.42 -3.61 6.20
N PRO A 55 -8.38 -2.72 5.89
CA PRO A 55 -8.68 -2.33 4.51
C PRO A 55 -7.48 -1.72 3.77
N GLU A 56 -6.59 -0.96 4.41
CA GLU A 56 -5.45 -0.39 3.68
C GLU A 56 -4.49 -1.45 3.10
N LYS A 57 -4.29 -2.54 3.85
CA LYS A 57 -3.35 -3.59 3.45
C LYS A 57 -4.00 -4.62 2.52
N PHE A 58 -5.31 -4.82 2.59
CA PHE A 58 -6.01 -5.90 1.86
C PHE A 58 -7.10 -5.43 0.89
N SER A 59 -7.14 -4.15 0.54
CA SER A 59 -7.99 -3.64 -0.55
C SER A 59 -7.17 -3.32 -1.79
N LEU A 60 -7.83 -3.30 -2.96
CA LEU A 60 -7.22 -2.79 -4.18
C LEU A 60 -6.92 -1.29 -3.99
N ILE A 61 -5.75 -0.85 -4.44
CA ILE A 61 -5.31 0.53 -4.22
C ILE A 61 -6.25 1.55 -4.86
N THR A 62 -6.59 1.33 -6.14
CA THR A 62 -7.46 2.24 -6.91
C THR A 62 -8.95 2.00 -6.65
N TYR A 63 -9.30 0.88 -6.00
CA TYR A 63 -10.68 0.52 -5.68
C TYR A 63 -10.76 -0.01 -4.24
N PRO A 64 -10.56 0.87 -3.24
CA PRO A 64 -10.44 0.47 -1.84
C PRO A 64 -11.71 -0.15 -1.25
N GLN A 65 -12.85 -0.05 -1.94
CA GLN A 65 -14.08 -0.74 -1.58
C GLN A 65 -14.07 -2.25 -1.90
N TYR A 66 -13.09 -2.72 -2.67
CA TYR A 66 -12.97 -4.12 -3.07
C TYR A 66 -11.71 -4.76 -2.49
N PRO A 67 -11.78 -6.04 -2.07
CA PRO A 67 -10.64 -6.76 -1.54
C PRO A 67 -9.59 -7.06 -2.62
N ASP A 68 -8.31 -7.06 -2.21
CA ASP A 68 -7.17 -7.52 -3.01
C ASP A 68 -6.94 -9.02 -2.75
N SER A 69 -7.75 -9.85 -3.41
CA SER A 69 -7.74 -11.32 -3.23
C SER A 69 -6.42 -11.96 -3.66
N ILE A 70 -5.71 -11.39 -4.65
CA ILE A 70 -4.39 -11.87 -5.10
C ILE A 70 -3.36 -11.67 -3.98
N ARG A 71 -3.42 -10.54 -3.27
CA ARG A 71 -2.54 -10.30 -2.13
C ARG A 71 -2.82 -11.28 -0.99
N VAL A 72 -4.09 -11.51 -0.67
CA VAL A 72 -4.51 -12.51 0.34
C VAL A 72 -3.98 -13.90 -0.03
N ASP A 73 -4.21 -14.35 -1.27
CA ASP A 73 -3.76 -15.66 -1.75
C ASP A 73 -2.23 -15.81 -1.64
N ASN A 74 -1.48 -14.80 -2.08
CA ASN A 74 -0.03 -14.82 -1.98
C ASN A 74 0.45 -14.88 -0.53
N THR A 75 -0.13 -14.10 0.38
CA THR A 75 0.23 -14.14 1.80
C THR A 75 -0.04 -15.52 2.39
N LEU A 76 -1.25 -16.07 2.20
CA LEU A 76 -1.63 -17.39 2.71
C LEU A 76 -0.74 -18.50 2.15
N ARG A 77 -0.56 -18.55 0.83
CA ARG A 77 0.21 -19.59 0.15
C ARG A 77 1.68 -19.57 0.54
N LEU A 78 2.27 -18.39 0.72
CA LEU A 78 3.67 -18.26 1.10
C LEU A 78 3.91 -18.59 2.57
N ASP A 79 3.02 -18.15 3.47
CA ASP A 79 3.11 -18.49 4.89
C ASP A 79 2.92 -20.00 5.11
N ALA A 80 1.88 -20.60 4.51
CA ALA A 80 1.58 -22.03 4.63
C ALA A 80 2.72 -22.96 4.19
N LYS A 81 3.55 -22.54 3.22
CA LYS A 81 4.52 -23.42 2.56
C LYS A 81 5.98 -23.08 2.83
N LYS A 82 6.32 -21.82 3.05
CA LYS A 82 7.72 -21.35 2.96
C LYS A 82 8.17 -20.48 4.12
N HIS A 83 7.32 -19.56 4.57
CA HIS A 83 7.76 -18.49 5.47
C HIS A 83 7.45 -18.78 6.93
N SER A 84 6.64 -17.94 7.56
CA SER A 84 6.50 -17.84 9.00
C SER A 84 5.84 -19.06 9.66
N LYS A 85 5.15 -19.90 8.87
CA LYS A 85 4.47 -21.14 9.29
C LYS A 85 3.44 -20.90 10.38
N TYR A 86 2.77 -19.75 10.34
CA TYR A 86 1.70 -19.44 11.28
C TYR A 86 0.41 -20.19 10.94
N LEU A 87 0.25 -20.64 9.71
CA LEU A 87 -0.92 -21.35 9.25
C LEU A 87 -0.56 -22.56 8.39
N THR A 88 -1.51 -23.46 8.23
CA THR A 88 -1.48 -24.59 7.29
C THR A 88 -2.73 -24.58 6.42
N GLY A 89 -2.80 -25.51 5.46
CA GLY A 89 -3.94 -25.67 4.57
C GLY A 89 -3.72 -25.06 3.18
N ASN A 90 -4.81 -24.90 2.45
CA ASN A 90 -4.83 -24.40 1.07
C ASN A 90 -6.25 -23.97 0.68
N ARG A 91 -6.40 -23.41 -0.52
CA ARG A 91 -7.67 -22.90 -1.01
C ARG A 91 -8.81 -23.94 -1.06
N VAL A 92 -8.50 -25.22 -1.27
CA VAL A 92 -9.49 -26.30 -1.38
C VAL A 92 -9.92 -26.79 0.01
N GLN A 93 -8.98 -26.91 0.94
CA GLN A 93 -9.22 -27.48 2.27
C GLN A 93 -9.53 -26.43 3.35
N GLY A 94 -9.42 -25.15 3.02
CA GLY A 94 -9.42 -24.08 4.00
C GLY A 94 -8.07 -23.95 4.70
N TYR A 95 -8.03 -23.03 5.67
CA TYR A 95 -6.81 -22.67 6.38
C TYR A 95 -6.98 -22.85 7.89
N GLU A 96 -5.91 -23.23 8.56
CA GLU A 96 -5.90 -23.44 10.01
C GLU A 96 -4.67 -22.79 10.65
N LEU A 97 -4.83 -22.27 11.87
CA LEU A 97 -3.70 -21.74 12.63
C LEU A 97 -2.88 -22.88 13.23
N THR A 98 -1.55 -22.79 13.12
CA THR A 98 -0.64 -23.61 13.92
C THR A 98 -0.63 -23.09 15.37
N SER A 99 -0.05 -23.85 16.30
CA SER A 99 0.16 -23.37 17.67
C SER A 99 0.94 -22.05 17.70
N LEU A 100 1.96 -21.93 16.85
CA LEU A 100 2.72 -20.69 16.68
C LEU A 100 1.85 -19.56 16.12
N GLY A 101 0.97 -19.87 15.17
CA GLY A 101 0.03 -18.90 14.61
C GLY A 101 -0.97 -18.36 15.62
N LYS A 102 -1.47 -19.22 16.54
CA LYS A 102 -2.36 -18.81 17.63
C LYS A 102 -1.67 -17.82 18.57
N ILE A 103 -0.47 -18.17 19.05
CA ILE A 103 0.35 -17.28 19.89
C ILE A 103 0.60 -15.96 19.15
N THR A 104 0.97 -16.03 17.87
CA THR A 104 1.23 -14.84 17.06
C THR A 104 -0.02 -13.97 16.87
N ALA A 105 -1.20 -14.57 16.72
CA ALA A 105 -2.46 -13.83 16.62
C ALA A 105 -2.76 -13.05 17.90
N GLU A 106 -2.58 -13.67 19.06
CA GLU A 106 -2.75 -13.01 20.37
C GLU A 106 -1.75 -11.87 20.56
N ASP A 107 -0.46 -12.10 20.28
CA ASP A 107 0.58 -11.07 20.34
C ASP A 107 0.27 -9.89 19.38
N THR A 108 -0.24 -10.21 18.19
CA THR A 108 -0.60 -9.20 17.20
C THR A 108 -1.82 -8.40 17.65
N LEU A 109 -2.82 -9.03 18.29
CA LEU A 109 -3.94 -8.31 18.91
C LEU A 109 -3.47 -7.33 19.97
N VAL A 110 -2.51 -7.74 20.83
CA VAL A 110 -1.89 -6.86 21.83
C VAL A 110 -1.17 -5.69 21.15
N GLN A 111 -0.44 -5.92 20.06
CA GLN A 111 0.21 -4.84 19.29
C GLN A 111 -0.81 -3.87 18.69
N LEU A 112 -1.89 -4.38 18.11
CA LEU A 112 -2.97 -3.58 17.53
C LEU A 112 -3.64 -2.70 18.61
N SER A 113 -3.79 -3.19 19.84
CA SER A 113 -4.36 -2.40 20.95
C SER A 113 -3.37 -1.44 21.61
N SER A 114 -2.09 -1.78 21.65
CA SER A 114 -1.05 -1.04 22.39
C SER A 114 -0.33 0.04 21.57
N SER A 115 -0.82 0.30 20.35
CA SER A 115 -0.21 1.23 19.40
C SER A 115 -0.28 2.69 19.87
N ASN A 116 0.56 3.07 20.84
CA ASN A 116 1.15 4.40 20.98
C ASN A 116 2.25 4.49 19.91
N SER A 117 1.85 4.70 18.66
CA SER A 117 2.70 4.55 17.48
C SER A 117 3.92 5.48 17.48
N ARG A 118 5.13 4.94 17.66
CA ARG A 118 6.31 5.52 17.01
C ARG A 118 6.11 5.35 15.51
N ILE A 119 5.88 6.46 14.81
CA ILE A 119 5.68 6.53 13.37
C ILE A 119 6.97 6.02 12.70
N VAL A 120 6.98 4.76 12.25
CA VAL A 120 7.98 4.27 11.30
C VAL A 120 7.32 4.32 9.94
N ASN A 121 7.59 5.40 9.19
CA ASN A 121 7.05 5.67 7.84
C ASN A 121 7.62 4.74 6.75
N LYS A 122 7.61 3.42 6.96
CA LYS A 122 7.97 2.50 5.88
C LYS A 122 6.72 2.08 5.13
N ILE A 123 6.43 2.79 4.05
CA ILE A 123 5.32 2.50 3.14
C ILE A 123 5.49 1.06 2.59
N SER A 124 4.68 0.12 3.08
CA SER A 124 4.79 -1.30 2.69
C SER A 124 4.19 -1.60 1.31
N GLY A 125 3.63 -0.58 0.64
CA GLY A 125 2.87 -0.68 -0.59
C GLY A 125 3.55 -0.11 -1.84
N THR A 126 4.78 0.42 -1.75
CA THR A 126 5.43 1.17 -2.85
C THR A 126 5.55 0.40 -4.17
N GLN A 127 5.53 -0.94 -4.13
CA GLN A 127 5.64 -1.80 -5.32
C GLN A 127 4.35 -2.53 -5.71
N ARG A 128 3.20 -2.21 -5.10
CA ARG A 128 1.96 -2.98 -5.27
C ARG A 128 1.35 -2.89 -6.66
N ASN A 129 1.37 -1.71 -7.29
CA ASN A 129 0.84 -1.54 -8.64
C ASN A 129 1.68 -0.54 -9.45
N ARG A 130 1.26 -0.23 -10.68
CA ARG A 130 1.96 0.72 -11.54
C ARG A 130 2.03 2.12 -10.91
N ALA A 131 0.94 2.58 -10.29
CA ALA A 131 0.85 3.92 -9.71
C ALA A 131 1.81 4.09 -8.53
N THR A 132 1.79 3.18 -7.56
CA THR A 132 2.70 3.23 -6.40
C THR A 132 4.15 3.14 -6.83
N ARG A 133 4.46 2.33 -7.85
CA ARG A 133 5.82 2.20 -8.39
C ARG A 133 6.29 3.47 -9.05
N ALA A 134 5.44 4.09 -9.86
CA ALA A 134 5.77 5.34 -10.53
C ALA A 134 6.02 6.45 -9.51
N ILE A 135 5.14 6.63 -8.53
CA ILE A 135 5.32 7.65 -7.49
C ILE A 135 6.54 7.36 -6.61
N GLY A 136 6.78 6.09 -6.26
CA GLY A 136 8.02 5.69 -5.59
C GLY A 136 9.27 5.95 -6.41
N GLY A 137 9.20 5.87 -7.74
CA GLY A 137 10.29 6.27 -8.64
C GLY A 137 10.53 7.77 -8.60
N VAL A 138 9.45 8.57 -8.67
CA VAL A 138 9.51 10.03 -8.57
C VAL A 138 10.10 10.47 -7.24
N SER A 139 9.65 9.91 -6.12
CA SER A 139 10.13 10.29 -4.78
C SER A 139 11.62 9.99 -4.58
N ASN A 140 12.18 9.05 -5.36
CA ASN A 140 13.59 8.70 -5.33
C ASN A 140 14.43 9.40 -6.40
N SER A 141 13.79 10.18 -7.29
CA SER A 141 14.47 10.92 -8.35
C SER A 141 15.27 12.10 -7.80
N ASP A 142 16.32 12.49 -8.53
CA ASP A 142 17.16 13.60 -8.11
C ASP A 142 16.44 14.94 -8.22
N ALA A 143 15.53 15.10 -9.19
CA ALA A 143 14.64 16.26 -9.30
C ALA A 143 13.81 16.45 -8.02
N PHE A 144 13.16 15.38 -7.54
CA PHE A 144 12.33 15.44 -6.34
C PHE A 144 13.16 15.67 -5.07
N LYS A 145 14.34 15.06 -4.96
CA LYS A 145 15.27 15.34 -3.84
C LYS A 145 15.66 16.81 -3.80
N LYS A 146 16.12 17.36 -4.92
CA LYS A 146 16.48 18.79 -5.02
C LYS A 146 15.30 19.71 -4.70
N TYR A 147 14.10 19.36 -5.15
CA TYR A 147 12.88 20.09 -4.80
C TYR A 147 12.61 20.05 -3.29
N SER A 148 12.63 18.86 -2.68
CA SER A 148 12.35 18.68 -1.25
C SER A 148 13.40 19.30 -0.32
N THR A 149 14.65 19.44 -0.78
CA THR A 149 15.73 20.17 -0.08
C THR A 149 15.79 21.67 -0.44
N LYS A 150 14.81 22.18 -1.21
CA LYS A 150 14.73 23.57 -1.68
C LYS A 150 15.89 24.04 -2.56
N GLN A 151 16.61 23.11 -3.19
CA GLN A 151 17.66 23.37 -4.17
C GLN A 151 17.08 23.58 -5.58
N PHE A 152 16.08 24.45 -5.70
CA PHE A 152 15.29 24.64 -6.92
C PHE A 152 16.13 24.97 -8.17
N LYS A 153 17.15 25.82 -8.00
CA LYS A 153 18.07 26.24 -9.08
C LYS A 153 18.96 25.13 -9.61
N GLU A 154 19.09 24.02 -8.88
CA GLU A 154 19.91 22.87 -9.28
C GLU A 154 19.12 21.84 -10.08
N ILE A 155 17.80 21.99 -10.17
CA ILE A 155 16.93 21.15 -10.99
C ILE A 155 17.17 21.53 -12.44
N ASN A 156 17.67 20.59 -13.23
CA ASN A 156 17.95 20.79 -14.65
C ASN A 156 17.05 19.90 -15.52
N ARG A 157 17.09 20.13 -16.84
CA ARG A 157 16.28 19.38 -17.80
C ARG A 157 16.53 17.87 -17.78
N PHE A 158 17.77 17.44 -17.55
CA PHE A 158 18.07 16.01 -17.44
C PHE A 158 17.33 15.39 -16.26
N ASP A 159 17.31 16.06 -15.10
CA ASP A 159 16.55 15.62 -13.94
C ASP A 159 15.05 15.48 -14.27
N VAL A 160 14.50 16.47 -14.99
CA VAL A 160 13.09 16.50 -15.42
C VAL A 160 12.76 15.37 -16.39
N CYS A 161 13.57 15.18 -17.43
CA CYS A 161 13.38 14.09 -18.40
C CYS A 161 13.45 12.72 -17.71
N SER A 162 14.41 12.55 -16.79
CA SER A 162 14.63 11.29 -16.07
C SER A 162 13.39 10.85 -15.29
N PHE A 163 12.80 11.71 -14.46
CA PHE A 163 11.61 11.33 -13.67
C PHE A 163 10.34 11.21 -14.53
N LEU A 164 10.29 11.92 -15.67
CA LEU A 164 9.21 11.81 -16.66
C LEU A 164 9.37 10.63 -17.62
N HIS A 165 10.34 9.74 -17.40
CA HIS A 165 10.60 8.58 -18.25
C HIS A 165 10.89 8.94 -19.72
N GLY A 166 11.62 10.04 -19.92
CA GLY A 166 12.10 10.50 -21.21
C GLY A 166 13.62 10.62 -21.27
N THR A 167 14.11 10.97 -22.45
CA THR A 167 15.49 11.36 -22.74
C THR A 167 15.54 12.85 -23.08
N LEU A 168 16.74 13.41 -23.25
CA LEU A 168 16.88 14.80 -23.69
C LEU A 168 16.28 15.05 -25.09
N GLU A 169 16.10 14.02 -25.89
CA GLU A 169 15.50 14.10 -27.24
C GLU A 169 13.98 13.92 -27.22
N THR A 170 13.38 13.66 -26.05
CA THR A 170 11.93 13.44 -25.98
C THR A 170 11.17 14.75 -26.13
N ASP A 171 10.17 14.75 -27.02
CA ASP A 171 9.32 15.91 -27.29
C ASP A 171 8.61 16.41 -26.03
N ASN A 172 8.50 17.75 -25.91
CA ASN A 172 7.86 18.41 -24.78
C ASN A 172 6.41 17.94 -24.57
N GLU A 173 5.66 17.72 -25.66
CA GLU A 173 4.28 17.22 -25.59
C GLU A 173 4.18 15.86 -24.89
N LYS A 174 5.13 14.96 -25.19
CA LYS A 174 5.17 13.62 -24.59
C LYS A 174 5.59 13.67 -23.12
N LEU A 175 6.53 14.54 -22.77
CA LEU A 175 6.92 14.75 -21.37
C LEU A 175 5.75 15.31 -20.55
N LEU A 176 5.01 16.29 -21.07
CA LEU A 176 3.80 16.82 -20.44
C LEU A 176 2.69 15.76 -20.32
N ALA A 177 2.52 14.89 -21.32
CA ALA A 177 1.60 13.76 -21.23
C ALA A 177 2.00 12.80 -20.10
N ASN A 178 3.29 12.48 -19.95
CA ASN A 178 3.79 11.66 -18.85
C ASN A 178 3.56 12.32 -17.49
N LEU A 179 3.79 13.64 -17.38
CA LEU A 179 3.52 14.40 -16.16
C LEU A 179 2.03 14.32 -15.75
N LYS A 180 1.11 14.45 -16.71
CA LYS A 180 -0.33 14.28 -16.47
C LYS A 180 -0.67 12.87 -15.96
N VAL A 181 -0.05 11.83 -16.52
CA VAL A 181 -0.23 10.44 -16.03
C VAL A 181 0.29 10.30 -14.60
N LEU A 182 1.46 10.83 -14.29
CA LEU A 182 2.03 10.79 -12.94
C LEU A 182 1.17 11.57 -11.93
N LYS A 183 0.63 12.74 -12.30
CA LYS A 183 -0.34 13.48 -11.48
C LYS A 183 -1.58 12.65 -11.16
N ARG A 184 -2.13 11.94 -12.15
CA ARG A 184 -3.26 11.03 -11.92
C ARG A 184 -2.88 9.93 -10.92
N PHE A 185 -1.72 9.29 -11.11
CA PHE A 185 -1.26 8.26 -10.19
C PHE A 185 -1.07 8.77 -8.77
N ALA A 186 -0.52 9.97 -8.57
CA ALA A 186 -0.40 10.56 -7.25
C ALA A 186 -1.77 10.75 -6.60
N LYS A 187 -2.76 11.28 -7.33
CA LYS A 187 -4.14 11.43 -6.84
C LYS A 187 -4.78 10.09 -6.47
N ASP A 188 -4.64 9.08 -7.33
CA ASP A 188 -5.23 7.76 -7.12
C ASP A 188 -4.69 7.09 -5.85
N ILE A 189 -3.38 7.19 -5.57
CA ILE A 189 -2.81 6.59 -4.36
C ILE A 189 -3.08 7.44 -3.10
N GLY A 190 -3.26 8.75 -3.25
CA GLY A 190 -3.48 9.68 -2.14
C GLY A 190 -4.80 9.45 -1.39
N THR A 191 -5.70 8.63 -1.92
CA THR A 191 -6.93 8.22 -1.21
C THR A 191 -6.66 7.26 -0.06
N LEU A 192 -5.47 6.66 -0.02
CA LEU A 192 -5.02 5.77 1.05
C LEU A 192 -4.16 6.55 2.04
N LYS A 193 -4.40 6.39 3.34
CA LYS A 193 -3.70 7.15 4.36
C LYS A 193 -2.21 6.86 4.37
N GLU A 194 -1.81 5.62 4.10
CA GLU A 194 -0.40 5.23 3.99
C GLU A 194 0.38 5.97 2.88
N PHE A 195 -0.30 6.58 1.91
CA PHE A 195 0.31 7.33 0.81
C PHE A 195 -0.04 8.83 0.79
N GLU A 196 -0.83 9.31 1.75
CA GLU A 196 -1.36 10.69 1.77
C GLU A 196 -0.23 11.73 1.70
N ASP A 197 0.75 11.62 2.59
CA ASP A 197 1.86 12.56 2.68
C ASP A 197 2.71 12.59 1.40
N ILE A 198 3.11 11.40 0.90
CA ILE A 198 3.95 11.33 -0.29
C ILE A 198 3.20 11.74 -1.55
N SER A 199 1.91 11.44 -1.64
CA SER A 199 1.04 11.90 -2.72
C SER A 199 0.98 13.42 -2.75
N LYS A 200 0.72 14.05 -1.60
CA LYS A 200 0.67 15.51 -1.47
C LYS A 200 1.99 16.16 -1.89
N GLN A 201 3.12 15.71 -1.34
CA GLN A 201 4.44 16.26 -1.68
C GLN A 201 4.77 16.10 -3.17
N THR A 202 4.40 14.96 -3.76
CA THR A 202 4.63 14.68 -5.17
C THR A 202 3.75 15.54 -6.08
N LEU A 203 2.50 15.80 -5.69
CA LEU A 203 1.62 16.73 -6.40
C LEU A 203 2.14 18.16 -6.36
N GLU A 204 2.59 18.63 -5.19
CA GLU A 204 3.21 19.96 -5.05
C GLU A 204 4.46 20.10 -5.93
N PHE A 205 5.30 19.05 -5.97
CA PHE A 205 6.45 19.00 -6.87
C PHE A 205 6.04 19.08 -8.35
N PHE A 206 5.02 18.32 -8.75
CA PHE A 206 4.55 18.38 -10.14
C PHE A 206 3.95 19.74 -10.51
N ASP A 207 3.25 20.40 -9.59
CA ASP A 207 2.76 21.76 -9.79
C ASP A 207 3.91 22.77 -9.91
N TYR A 208 5.00 22.58 -9.16
CA TYR A 208 6.22 23.36 -9.34
C TYR A 208 6.83 23.16 -10.73
N ILE A 209 6.97 21.91 -11.20
CA ILE A 209 7.53 21.63 -12.53
C ILE A 209 6.67 22.24 -13.64
N GLU A 210 5.34 22.16 -13.55
CA GLU A 210 4.46 22.79 -14.55
C GLU A 210 4.59 24.31 -14.56
N LYS A 211 4.68 24.95 -13.38
CA LYS A 211 4.82 26.41 -13.29
C LYS A 211 6.13 26.93 -13.87
N ASN A 212 7.18 26.11 -13.85
CA ASN A 212 8.52 26.47 -14.33
C ASN A 212 8.88 25.70 -15.61
N TRP A 213 7.88 25.20 -16.36
CA TRP A 213 8.11 24.33 -17.51
C TRP A 213 9.02 24.94 -18.57
N GLU A 214 8.92 26.25 -18.79
CA GLU A 214 9.72 26.99 -19.77
C GLU A 214 11.23 26.89 -19.49
N GLU A 215 11.65 26.74 -18.24
CA GLU A 215 13.06 26.56 -17.86
C GLU A 215 13.61 25.19 -18.28
N TYR A 216 12.73 24.24 -18.57
CA TYR A 216 13.06 22.83 -18.84
C TYR A 216 12.65 22.38 -20.25
N SER A 217 11.89 23.18 -20.98
CA SER A 217 11.61 22.96 -22.39
C SER A 217 12.81 23.32 -23.27
N HIS A 218 12.90 22.68 -24.42
CA HIS A 218 13.70 23.19 -25.54
C HIS A 218 12.74 23.65 -26.63
N ASP A 219 13.17 24.63 -27.43
CA ASP A 219 12.46 25.09 -28.63
C ASP A 219 12.30 23.98 -29.67
#